data_AF-A0A1F8GVY3-F1
#
_entry.id   AF-A0A1F8GVY3-F1
#
_cell.length_a   1.000
_cell.length_b   1.000
_cell.length_c   1.000
_cell.angle_alpha   90.00
_cell.angle_beta   90.00
_cell.angle_gamma   90.00
#
_symmetry.space_group_name_H-M   'P 1'
#
loop_
_entity.id
_entity.type
_entity.pdbx_description
1 polymer ?
#
loop_
_entity_poly.entity_id
_entity_poly.type
_entity_poly.pdbx_seq_one_letter_code
_entity_poly.pdbx_strand_id
1 'polypeptide(L)' 'MNIIEIIQVVLAALLIIAILFQQRGTGLSGTFGGESSTYSTRRGMEKILFSGTIVVAILFFGISVVKLLL' A
#
# COMPACT_ATOMS: atom_id res chain seq x y z
N MET A 1 -1.58 -18.57 19.60
CA MET A 1 -1.15 -17.51 18.66
C MET A 1 0.31 -17.74 18.35
N ASN A 2 0.58 -18.22 17.15
CA ASN A 2 1.95 -18.55 16.73
C ASN A 2 2.69 -17.29 16.30
N ILE A 3 4.03 -17.30 16.36
CA ILE A 3 4.86 -16.16 15.96
C ILE A 3 4.53 -15.72 14.51
N ILE A 4 4.23 -16.66 13.62
CA ILE A 4 3.83 -16.40 12.23
C ILE A 4 2.52 -15.61 12.15
N GLU A 5 1.54 -15.91 13.00
CA GLU A 5 0.25 -15.21 13.03
C GLU A 5 0.39 -13.77 13.51
N ILE A 6 1.23 -13.56 14.54
CA ILE A 6 1.53 -12.22 15.07
C ILE A 6 2.16 -11.36 13.97
N ILE A 7 3.16 -11.90 13.27
CA ILE A 7 3.83 -11.21 12.16
C ILE A 7 2.83 -10.88 11.04
N GLN A 8 1.94 -11.81 10.68
CA GLN A 8 0.95 -11.61 9.64
C GLN A 8 -0.02 -10.48 9.98
N VAL A 9 -0.51 -10.42 11.24
CA VAL A 9 -1.42 -9.36 11.69
C VAL A 9 -0.74 -8.00 11.70
N VAL A 10 0.52 -7.92 12.14
CA VAL A 10 1.29 -6.67 12.14
C VAL A 10 1.53 -6.16 10.71
N LEU A 11 1.90 -7.05 9.79
CA LEU A 11 2.09 -6.69 8.38
C LEU A 11 0.79 -6.25 7.70
N ALA A 12 -0.34 -6.89 8.02
CA ALA A 12 -1.65 -6.48 7.52
C ALA A 12 -1.99 -5.06 7.99
N ALA A 13 -1.80 -4.77 9.28
CA ALA A 13 -2.07 -3.44 9.84
C ALA A 13 -1.18 -2.36 9.20
N LEU A 14 0.11 -2.63 9.03
CA LEU A 14 1.04 -1.74 8.34
C LEU A 14 0.64 -1.48 6.88
N LEU A 15 0.20 -2.52 6.17
CA LEU A 15 -0.30 -2.37 4.79
C LEU A 15 -1.54 -1.49 4.72
N ILE A 16 -2.51 -1.72 5.59
CA ILE A 16 -3.75 -0.93 5.62
C ILE A 16 -3.40 0.55 5.85
N ILE A 17 -2.57 0.85 6.85
CA ILE A 17 -2.13 2.22 7.15
C ILE A 17 -1.39 2.82 5.95
N ALA A 18 -0.44 2.08 5.36
CA ALA A 18 0.32 2.55 4.22
C ALA A 18 -0.57 2.86 3.01
N ILE A 19 -1.55 2.00 2.70
CA ILE A 19 -2.49 2.19 1.59
C ILE A 19 -3.39 3.41 1.83
N LEU A 20 -3.90 3.58 3.04
CA LEU A 20 -4.70 4.76 3.40
C LEU A 20 -3.90 6.06 3.25
N PHE A 21 -2.63 6.06 3.64
CA PHE A 21 -1.74 7.21 3.44
C PHE A 21 -1.44 7.50 1.95
N GLN A 22 -1.48 6.49 1.08
CA GLN A 22 -1.31 6.63 -0.36
C GLN A 22 -2.57 7.10 -1.10
N GLN A 23 -3.77 6.98 -0.52
CA GLN A 23 -5.01 7.49 -1.10
C GLN A 23 -5.09 9.02 -1.00
N ARG A 24 -4.22 9.72 -1.71
CA ARG A 24 -4.28 11.18 -1.88
C ARG A 24 -4.51 11.50 -3.36
N GLY A 25 -5.77 11.76 -3.73
CA GLY A 25 -6.07 12.67 -4.84
C GLY A 25 -6.61 12.10 -6.16
N THR A 26 -6.89 10.80 -6.31
CA THR A 26 -7.45 10.26 -7.57
C THR A 26 -8.92 9.83 -7.46
N GLY A 27 -9.65 10.30 -6.44
CA GLY A 27 -11.05 9.95 -6.22
C GLY A 27 -11.99 10.83 -7.05
N LEU A 28 -12.58 10.23 -8.10
CA LEU A 28 -13.73 10.70 -8.89
C LEU A 28 -13.65 12.09 -9.59
N SER A 29 -12.77 12.99 -9.16
CA SER A 29 -12.55 14.31 -9.77
C SER A 29 -11.94 14.24 -11.18
N GLY A 30 -11.18 13.20 -11.47
CA GLY A 30 -10.62 12.93 -12.81
C GLY A 30 -11.63 12.41 -13.83
N THR A 31 -12.77 11.87 -13.39
CA THR A 31 -13.82 11.35 -14.28
C THR A 31 -14.87 12.41 -14.67
N PHE A 32 -14.84 13.59 -14.04
CA PHE A 32 -15.83 14.67 -14.24
C PHE A 32 -15.36 15.85 -15.13
N GLY A 33 -14.29 15.69 -15.92
CA GLY A 33 -14.03 16.57 -17.07
C GLY A 33 -13.65 18.02 -16.76
N GLY A 34 -13.06 18.32 -15.60
CA GLY A 34 -12.44 19.61 -15.31
C GLY A 34 -10.98 19.62 -15.76
N GLU A 35 -10.72 19.98 -17.02
CA GLU A 35 -9.37 20.09 -17.57
C GLU A 35 -8.58 21.23 -16.89
N SER A 36 -7.81 20.86 -15.89
CA SER A 36 -6.54 21.48 -15.56
C SER A 36 -5.63 20.34 -15.16
N SER A 37 -5.08 19.70 -16.20
CA SER A 37 -4.11 18.62 -16.17
C SER A 37 -2.82 19.08 -15.51
N THR A 38 -2.90 19.35 -14.21
CA THR A 38 -1.74 19.41 -13.34
C THR A 38 -1.31 17.97 -13.13
N TYR A 39 -0.52 17.46 -14.08
CA TYR A 39 0.30 16.29 -13.88
C TYR A 39 1.31 16.63 -12.79
N SER A 40 0.88 16.56 -11.53
CA SER A 40 1.80 16.58 -10.40
C SER A 40 2.61 15.30 -10.51
N THR A 41 3.80 15.41 -11.09
CA THR A 41 4.81 14.37 -11.01
C THR A 41 4.98 14.05 -9.52
N ARG A 42 4.69 12.80 -9.14
CA ARG A 42 4.92 12.31 -7.78
C ARG A 42 6.38 12.57 -7.41
N ARG A 43 6.64 13.61 -6.62
CA ARG A 43 8.00 14.00 -6.22
C ARG A 43 8.31 13.47 -4.82
N GLY A 44 9.46 12.80 -4.69
CA GLY A 44 10.09 12.43 -3.42
C GLY A 44 9.29 11.46 -2.56
N MET A 45 8.57 12.00 -1.58
CA MET A 45 7.94 11.25 -0.49
C MET A 45 6.87 10.26 -0.96
N GLU A 46 6.10 10.63 -1.98
CA GLU A 46 5.00 9.79 -2.51
C GLU A 46 5.54 8.56 -3.25
N LYS A 47 6.69 8.68 -3.94
CA LYS A 47 7.36 7.56 -4.61
C LYS A 47 7.96 6.58 -3.59
N ILE A 48 8.53 7.10 -2.51
CA ILE A 48 9.12 6.29 -1.42
C ILE A 48 8.01 5.51 -0.70
N LEU A 49 6.89 6.15 -0.36
CA LEU A 49 5.73 5.49 0.24
C LEU A 49 5.16 4.38 -0.66
N PHE A 50 5.06 4.65 -1.97
CA PHE A 50 4.59 3.67 -2.93
C PHE A 50 5.53 2.46 -3.05
N SER A 51 6.83 2.69 -3.26
CA SER A 51 7.81 1.60 -3.32
C SER A 51 7.92 0.83 -2.01
N GLY A 52 7.85 1.51 -0.86
CA GLY A 52 7.84 0.87 0.46
C GLY A 52 6.63 -0.03 0.64
N THR A 53 5.46 0.40 0.20
CA THR A 53 4.23 -0.41 0.29
C THR A 53 4.29 -1.65 -0.57
N ILE A 54 4.89 -1.57 -1.77
CA ILE A 54 5.12 -2.74 -2.62
C ILE A 54 5.98 -3.77 -1.89
N VAL A 55 7.05 -3.35 -1.22
CA VAL A 55 7.91 -4.26 -0.44
C VAL A 55 7.13 -4.91 0.70
N VAL A 56 6.36 -4.14 1.47
CA VAL A 56 5.54 -4.68 2.57
C VAL A 56 4.46 -5.63 2.03
N ALA A 57 3.88 -5.34 0.86
CA ALA A 57 2.86 -6.18 0.22
C ALA A 57 3.43 -7.54 -0.19
N ILE A 58 4.62 -7.55 -0.77
CA ILE A 58 5.33 -8.79 -1.13
C ILE A 58 5.67 -9.60 0.12
N LEU A 59 6.15 -8.97 1.19
CA LEU A 59 6.45 -9.65 2.46
C LEU A 59 5.20 -10.25 3.11
N PHE A 60 4.10 -9.49 3.15
CA PHE A 60 2.82 -9.98 3.66
C PHE A 60 2.32 -11.18 2.86
N PHE A 61 2.35 -11.09 1.52
CA PHE A 61 1.92 -12.18 0.66
C PHE A 61 2.79 -13.42 0.83
N GLY A 62 4.12 -13.26 0.85
CA GLY A 62 5.06 -14.36 1.06
C GLY A 62 4.84 -15.07 2.41
N ILE A 63 4.67 -14.32 3.49
CA ILE A 63 4.38 -14.87 4.82
C ILE A 63 3.01 -15.55 4.85
N SER A 64 2.01 -14.99 4.15
CA SER A 64 0.69 -15.61 4.03
C SER A 64 0.73 -16.94 3.30
N VAL A 65 1.57 -17.09 2.27
CA VAL A 65 1.80 -18.36 1.56
C VAL A 65 2.54 -19.36 2.45
N VAL A 66 3.58 -18.93 3.15
CA VAL A 66 4.32 -19.80 4.09
C VAL A 66 3.40 -20.35 5.18
N LYS A 67 2.54 -19.51 5.76
CA LYS A 67 1.53 -19.93 6.74
C LYS A 67 0.51 -20.91 6.15
N LEU A 68 0.19 -20.79 4.86
CA LEU A 68 -0.77 -21.70 4.22
C LEU A 68 -0.15 -23.08 3.99
N LEU A 69 1.15 -23.15 3.70
CA LEU A 69 1.87 -24.39 3.42
C LEU A 69 2.39 -25.11 4.67
N LEU A 70 2.50 -24.42 5.80
CA LEU A 70 3.07 -24.90 7.06
C LEU A 70 1.99 -24.99 8.13
#